data_AF-A0AAC9U1G1-F1
#
_entry.id   AF-A0AAC9U1G1-F1
#
_cell.length_a   1.000
_cell.length_b   1.000
_cell.length_c   1.000
_cell.angle_alpha   90.00
_cell.angle_beta   90.00
_cell.angle_gamma   90.00
#
_symmetry.space_group_name_H-M   'P 1'
#
loop_
_entity.id
_entity.type
_entity.pdbx_description
1 polymer ?
#
loop_
_entity_poly.entity_id
_entity_poly.type
_entity_poly.pdbx_seq_one_letter_code
_entity_poly.pdbx_strand_id
1 'polypeptide(L)'
;MDILEIFKDYIFAVLMALFLAYITYQQLVTNRQKLKLDLYNKRFEVYTATLKFYQELIGDGVTSETHKDFIEKKEAAKFLFSEDASIYELLNELHEKSFKVKAFKGHRKELKSSPEIFSKAAQESLEVVNWSVEAVKSLSSKLEKYLNM
;
A
#
# COMPACT_ATOMS: atom_id res chain seq x y z
N MET A 1 -61.84 18.88 -14.98
CA MET A 1 -60.48 18.31 -14.95
C MET A 1 -60.54 17.14 -15.90
N ASP A 2 -59.91 17.28 -17.06
CA ASP A 2 -60.08 16.34 -18.16
C ASP A 2 -59.37 15.04 -17.80
N ILE A 3 -60.08 13.91 -17.89
CA ILE A 3 -59.56 12.56 -17.59
C ILE A 3 -58.26 12.30 -18.36
N LEU A 4 -58.12 12.90 -19.55
CA LEU A 4 -56.93 12.85 -20.40
C LEU A 4 -55.69 13.52 -19.78
N GLU A 5 -55.84 14.61 -19.02
CA GLU A 5 -54.74 15.29 -18.33
C GLU A 5 -54.19 14.41 -17.19
N ILE A 6 -55.10 13.79 -16.43
CA ILE A 6 -54.75 12.89 -15.33
C ILE A 6 -53.92 11.70 -15.85
N PHE A 7 -54.35 11.05 -16.94
CA PHE A 7 -53.58 9.96 -17.55
C PHE A 7 -52.19 10.39 -18.03
N LYS A 8 -52.06 11.61 -18.55
CA LYS A 8 -50.77 12.16 -19.01
C LYS A 8 -49.80 12.37 -17.84
N ASP A 9 -50.29 12.86 -16.71
CA ASP A 9 -49.48 13.05 -15.51
C ASP A 9 -48.99 11.73 -14.92
N TYR A 10 -49.84 10.69 -14.91
CA TYR A 10 -49.41 9.35 -14.49
C TYR A 10 -48.36 8.74 -15.43
N ILE A 11 -48.54 8.86 -16.75
CA ILE A 11 -47.54 8.38 -17.71
C ILE A 11 -46.22 9.12 -17.51
N PHE A 12 -46.25 10.44 -17.32
CA PHE A 12 -45.06 11.23 -17.03
C PHE A 12 -44.38 10.79 -15.72
N ALA A 13 -45.15 10.57 -14.65
CA ALA A 13 -44.63 10.07 -13.38
C ALA A 13 -43.97 8.69 -13.53
N VAL A 14 -44.58 7.77 -14.28
CA VAL A 14 -44.01 6.44 -14.55
C VAL A 14 -42.72 6.55 -15.37
N LEU A 15 -42.68 7.39 -16.40
CA LEU A 15 -41.47 7.64 -17.18
C LEU A 15 -40.35 8.22 -16.30
N MET A 16 -40.67 9.21 -15.46
CA MET A 16 -39.72 9.78 -14.50
C MET A 16 -39.19 8.74 -13.52
N ALA A 17 -40.07 7.86 -13.00
CA ALA A 17 -39.66 6.78 -12.11
C ALA A 17 -38.73 5.78 -12.81
N LEU A 18 -38.98 5.44 -14.07
CA LEU A 18 -38.09 4.58 -14.88
C LEU A 18 -36.74 5.24 -15.12
N PHE A 19 -36.71 6.55 -15.43
CA PHE A 19 -35.47 7.31 -15.58
C PHE A 19 -34.67 7.35 -14.27
N LEU A 20 -35.32 7.61 -13.14
CA LEU A 20 -34.68 7.60 -11.82
C LEU A 20 -34.13 6.21 -11.50
N ALA A 21 -34.90 5.15 -11.72
CA ALA A 21 -34.45 3.76 -11.51
C ALA A 21 -33.20 3.45 -12.36
N TYR A 22 -33.18 3.90 -13.61
CA TYR A 22 -32.02 3.74 -14.49
C TYR A 22 -30.79 4.51 -13.98
N ILE A 23 -30.94 5.77 -13.57
CA ILE A 23 -29.84 6.57 -13.01
C ILE A 23 -29.29 5.92 -11.74
N THR A 24 -30.16 5.48 -10.83
CA THR A 24 -29.74 4.81 -9.59
C THR A 24 -29.02 3.49 -9.88
N TYR A 25 -29.47 2.72 -10.88
CA TYR A 25 -28.76 1.52 -11.33
C TYR A 25 -27.36 1.85 -11.83
N GLN A 26 -27.20 2.89 -12.66
CA GLN A 26 -25.89 3.34 -13.15
C GLN A 26 -24.97 3.84 -12.03
N GLN A 27 -25.52 4.53 -11.04
CA GLN A 27 -24.76 4.95 -9.84
C GLN A 27 -24.27 3.75 -9.05
N LEU A 28 -25.08 2.70 -8.90
CA LEU A 28 -24.68 1.48 -8.21
C LEU A 28 -23.53 0.77 -8.94
N VAL A 29 -23.58 0.69 -10.27
CA VAL A 29 -22.50 0.12 -11.08
C VAL A 29 -21.21 0.93 -10.94
N THR A 30 -21.31 2.26 -11.07
CA THR A 30 -20.16 3.17 -10.91
C THR A 30 -19.53 3.07 -9.52
N ASN A 31 -20.34 3.03 -8.46
CA ASN A 31 -19.85 2.92 -7.09
C ASN A 31 -19.12 1.60 -6.83
N ARG A 32 -19.58 0.49 -7.43
CA ARG A 32 -18.87 -0.79 -7.37
C ARG A 32 -17.51 -0.74 -8.04
N GLN A 33 -17.41 -0.10 -9.21
CA GLN A 33 -16.13 0.07 -9.90
C GLN A 33 -15.19 0.98 -9.10
N LYS A 34 -15.71 2.06 -8.53
CA LYS A 34 -14.94 2.96 -7.67
C LYS A 34 -14.39 2.25 -6.43
N LEU A 35 -15.18 1.40 -5.77
CA LEU A 35 -14.72 0.62 -4.63
C LEU A 35 -13.55 -0.31 -5.00
N LYS A 36 -13.60 -0.93 -6.19
CA LYS A 36 -12.49 -1.76 -6.69
C LYS A 36 -11.24 -0.93 -6.95
N LEU A 37 -11.39 0.24 -7.58
CA LEU A 37 -10.28 1.16 -7.84
C LEU A 37 -9.66 1.68 -6.54
N ASP A 38 -10.48 2.04 -5.55
CA ASP A 38 -10.01 2.50 -4.24
C ASP A 38 -9.23 1.39 -3.51
N LEU A 39 -9.71 0.14 -3.58
CA LEU A 39 -9.00 -1.01 -3.02
C LEU A 39 -7.66 -1.25 -3.73
N TYR A 40 -7.63 -1.18 -5.06
CA TYR A 40 -6.41 -1.28 -5.86
C TYR A 40 -5.40 -0.21 -5.45
N ASN A 41 -5.82 1.06 -5.40
CA ASN A 41 -4.95 2.19 -5.05
C ASN A 41 -4.34 2.00 -3.66
N LYS A 42 -5.15 1.62 -2.67
CA LYS A 42 -4.66 1.35 -1.31
C LYS A 42 -3.63 0.22 -1.25
N ARG A 43 -3.81 -0.84 -2.05
CA ARG A 43 -2.84 -1.94 -2.13
C ARG A 43 -1.56 -1.52 -2.84
N PHE A 44 -1.67 -0.72 -3.90
CA PHE A 44 -0.53 -0.19 -4.62
C PHE A 44 0.29 0.79 -3.78
N GLU A 45 -0.36 1.59 -2.93
CA GLU A 45 0.32 2.47 -1.97
C GLU A 45 1.25 1.71 -1.00
N VAL A 46 0.90 0.48 -0.61
CA VAL A 46 1.79 -0.35 0.20
C VAL A 46 3.08 -0.68 -0.55
N TYR A 47 2.96 -0.99 -1.84
CA TYR A 47 4.12 -1.26 -2.68
C TYR A 47 5.00 -0.02 -2.85
N THR A 48 4.41 1.12 -3.21
CA THR A 48 5.17 2.35 -3.47
C THR A 48 5.84 2.90 -2.21
N ALA A 49 5.17 2.85 -1.06
CA ALA A 49 5.78 3.23 0.22
C ALA A 49 6.94 2.29 0.59
N THR A 50 6.81 0.99 0.35
CA THR A 50 7.89 0.02 0.58
C THR A 50 9.07 0.27 -0.35
N LEU A 51 8.82 0.56 -1.63
CA LEU A 51 9.87 0.87 -2.60
C LEU A 51 10.63 2.15 -2.21
N LYS A 52 9.91 3.20 -1.80
CA LYS A 52 10.52 4.45 -1.32
C LYS A 52 11.37 4.21 -0.07
N PHE A 53 10.84 3.46 0.89
CA PHE A 53 11.57 3.07 2.10
C PHE A 53 12.85 2.29 1.77
N TYR A 54 12.77 1.30 0.88
CA TYR A 54 13.91 0.52 0.42
C TYR A 54 14.97 1.41 -0.26
N GLN A 55 14.57 2.31 -1.17
CA GLN A 55 15.48 3.21 -1.87
C GLN A 55 16.26 4.11 -0.89
N GLU A 56 15.58 4.67 0.11
CA GLU A 56 16.24 5.46 1.14
C GLU A 56 17.09 4.61 2.09
N LEU A 57 16.66 3.37 2.37
CA LEU A 57 17.40 2.42 3.21
C LEU A 57 18.76 2.07 2.60
N ILE A 58 18.81 1.82 1.28
CA ILE A 58 20.07 1.52 0.58
C ILE A 58 20.90 2.78 0.29
N GLY A 59 20.25 3.94 0.13
CA GLY A 59 20.88 5.23 -0.16
C GLY A 59 21.56 5.88 1.05
N ASP A 60 21.35 7.18 1.26
CA ASP A 60 22.02 7.91 2.35
C ASP A 60 21.38 7.69 3.74
N GLY A 61 20.16 7.17 3.77
CA GLY A 61 19.41 6.88 5.00
C GLY A 61 17.92 7.19 4.85
N VAL A 62 17.13 6.58 5.72
CA VAL A 62 15.67 6.75 5.75
C VAL A 62 15.29 8.01 6.50
N THR A 63 14.54 8.89 5.84
CA THR A 63 13.95 10.09 6.42
C THR A 63 12.84 9.75 7.41
N SER A 64 12.57 10.63 8.36
CA SER A 64 11.49 10.43 9.34
C SER A 64 10.12 10.29 8.66
N GLU A 65 9.88 11.08 7.60
CA GLU A 65 8.64 11.05 6.82
C GLU A 65 8.44 9.71 6.12
N THR A 66 9.45 9.23 5.38
CA THR A 66 9.37 7.94 4.69
C THR A 66 9.26 6.77 5.67
N HIS A 67 9.94 6.84 6.82
CA HIS A 67 9.82 5.81 7.86
C HIS A 67 8.39 5.79 8.43
N LYS A 68 7.80 6.95 8.72
CA LYS A 68 6.44 7.05 9.23
C LYS A 68 5.42 6.54 8.21
N ASP A 69 5.50 6.99 6.96
CA ASP A 69 4.61 6.54 5.88
C ASP A 69 4.70 5.02 5.70
N PHE A 70 5.91 4.46 5.67
CA PHE A 70 6.11 3.03 5.59
C PHE A 70 5.47 2.26 6.75
N ILE A 71 5.59 2.74 8.00
CA ILE A 71 4.94 2.11 9.15
C ILE A 71 3.41 2.13 8.99
N GLU A 72 2.85 3.26 8.60
CA GLU A 72 1.39 3.38 8.39
C GLU A 72 0.90 2.40 7.32
N LYS A 73 1.59 2.31 6.17
CA LYS A 73 1.23 1.38 5.10
C LYS A 73 1.49 -0.08 5.47
N LYS A 74 2.54 -0.38 6.23
CA LYS A 74 2.81 -1.71 6.78
C LYS A 74 1.67 -2.18 7.67
N GLU A 75 1.24 -1.36 8.63
CA GLU A 75 0.13 -1.73 9.51
C GLU A 75 -1.20 -1.86 8.74
N ALA A 76 -1.42 -0.99 7.74
CA ALA A 76 -2.59 -1.12 6.86
C ALA A 76 -2.57 -2.41 6.03
N ALA A 77 -1.40 -2.91 5.63
CA ALA A 77 -1.24 -4.14 4.86
C ALA A 77 -1.87 -5.36 5.55
N LYS A 78 -1.84 -5.42 6.90
CA LYS A 78 -2.48 -6.47 7.68
C LYS A 78 -3.98 -6.62 7.36
N PHE A 79 -4.66 -5.51 7.08
CA PHE A 79 -6.08 -5.48 6.78
C PHE A 79 -6.36 -5.57 5.27
N LEU A 80 -5.51 -4.94 4.45
CA LEU A 80 -5.66 -4.93 2.99
C LEU A 80 -5.41 -6.31 2.34
N PHE A 81 -4.61 -7.14 2.99
CA PHE A 81 -4.21 -8.48 2.56
C PHE A 81 -4.54 -9.52 3.63
N SER A 82 -5.74 -9.44 4.21
CA SER A 82 -6.18 -10.34 5.28
C SER A 82 -6.11 -11.84 4.94
N GLU A 83 -6.17 -12.18 3.65
CA GLU A 83 -6.04 -13.54 3.14
C GLU A 83 -4.58 -14.03 3.03
N ASP A 84 -3.61 -13.12 3.10
CA ASP A 84 -2.19 -13.43 2.95
C ASP A 84 -1.34 -12.67 3.99
N ALA A 85 -1.28 -13.25 5.19
CA ALA A 85 -0.48 -12.74 6.29
C ALA A 85 1.02 -12.59 5.95
N SER A 86 1.52 -13.37 4.98
CA SER A 86 2.94 -13.37 4.62
C SER A 86 3.41 -12.03 4.02
N ILE A 87 2.48 -11.23 3.47
CA ILE A 87 2.79 -9.87 3.02
C ILE A 87 3.13 -8.98 4.22
N TYR A 88 2.27 -8.99 5.25
CA TYR A 88 2.52 -8.21 6.46
C TYR A 88 3.81 -8.66 7.17
N GLU A 89 4.02 -9.97 7.29
CA GLU A 89 5.23 -10.54 7.91
C GLU A 89 6.50 -10.10 7.19
N LEU A 90 6.51 -10.13 5.85
CA LEU A 90 7.65 -9.69 5.04
C LEU A 90 7.94 -8.20 5.24
N LEU A 91 6.91 -7.35 5.25
CA LEU A 91 7.07 -5.92 5.50
C LEU A 91 7.54 -5.63 6.93
N ASN A 92 7.08 -6.41 7.91
CA ASN A 92 7.52 -6.28 9.29
C ASN A 92 8.97 -6.74 9.46
N GLU A 93 9.37 -7.84 8.82
CA GLU A 93 10.76 -8.29 8.81
C GLU A 93 11.69 -7.25 8.16
N LEU A 94 11.23 -6.60 7.07
CA LEU A 94 11.96 -5.50 6.44
C LEU A 94 12.14 -4.31 7.39
N HIS A 95 11.08 -3.94 8.11
CA HIS A 95 11.13 -2.90 9.12
C HIS A 95 12.15 -3.23 10.22
N GLU A 96 12.08 -4.42 10.80
CA GLU A 96 12.94 -4.83 11.91
C GLU A 96 14.43 -4.90 11.51
N LYS A 97 14.72 -5.50 10.36
CA LYS A 97 16.11 -5.58 9.87
C LYS A 97 16.67 -4.21 9.50
N SER A 98 15.84 -3.27 9.03
CA SER A 98 16.28 -1.91 8.65
C SER A 98 16.98 -1.17 9.79
N PHE A 99 16.66 -1.47 11.06
CA PHE A 99 17.30 -0.85 12.21
C PHE A 99 18.80 -1.13 12.27
N LYS A 100 19.27 -2.28 11.76
CA LYS A 100 20.71 -2.58 11.69
C LYS A 100 21.44 -1.63 10.75
N VAL A 101 20.84 -1.36 9.59
CA VAL A 101 21.38 -0.41 8.60
C VAL A 101 21.37 1.01 9.17
N LYS A 102 20.25 1.41 9.79
CA LYS A 102 20.10 2.72 10.43
C LYS A 102 21.12 2.93 11.56
N ALA A 103 21.29 1.92 12.42
CA ALA A 103 22.23 1.96 13.52
C ALA A 103 23.68 2.08 13.02
N PHE A 104 24.07 1.29 12.01
CA PHE A 104 25.39 1.36 11.41
C PHE A 104 25.67 2.73 10.76
N LYS A 105 24.71 3.26 10.00
CA LYS A 105 24.84 4.59 9.37
C LYS A 105 24.93 5.71 10.40
N GLY A 106 24.10 5.67 11.44
CA GLY A 106 24.06 6.69 12.50
C GLY A 106 25.32 6.75 13.36
N HIS A 107 25.87 5.59 13.73
CA HIS A 107 27.01 5.51 14.65
C HIS A 107 28.34 5.23 13.93
N ARG A 108 28.39 5.34 12.60
CA ARG A 108 29.56 4.99 11.78
C ARG A 108 30.86 5.62 12.30
N LYS A 109 30.84 6.88 12.74
CA LYS A 109 32.03 7.60 13.25
C LYS A 109 32.51 7.04 14.59
N GLU A 110 31.59 6.73 15.49
CA GLU A 110 31.88 6.20 16.82
C GLU A 110 32.40 4.76 16.73
N LEU A 111 31.81 3.96 15.84
CA LEU A 111 32.20 2.57 15.61
C LEU A 111 33.63 2.45 15.04
N LYS A 112 34.13 3.43 14.29
CA LYS A 112 35.51 3.42 13.74
C LYS A 112 36.59 3.28 14.80
N SER A 113 36.30 3.68 16.05
CA SER A 113 37.22 3.55 17.18
C SER A 113 37.45 2.09 17.60
N SER A 114 36.60 1.16 17.15
CA SER A 114 36.73 -0.28 17.39
C SER A 114 36.60 -1.05 16.06
N PRO A 115 37.74 -1.42 15.43
CA PRO A 115 37.74 -2.05 14.10
C PRO A 115 36.93 -3.34 14.00
N GLU A 116 36.93 -4.15 15.05
CA GLU A 116 36.18 -5.42 15.10
C GLU A 116 34.67 -5.18 15.11
N ILE A 117 34.19 -4.28 15.97
CA ILE A 117 32.77 -3.92 16.06
C ILE A 117 32.33 -3.22 14.76
N PHE A 118 33.18 -2.36 14.20
CA PHE A 118 32.90 -1.70 12.92
C PHE A 118 32.72 -2.72 11.80
N SER A 119 33.64 -3.68 11.66
CA SER A 119 33.58 -4.70 10.61
C SER A 119 32.32 -5.56 10.74
N LYS A 120 31.99 -5.98 11.96
CA LYS A 120 30.78 -6.77 12.23
C LYS A 120 29.50 -5.98 11.88
N ALA A 121 29.38 -4.75 12.35
CA ALA A 121 28.21 -3.91 12.08
C ALA A 121 28.06 -3.58 10.58
N ALA A 122 29.19 -3.37 9.88
CA ALA A 122 29.20 -3.17 8.44
C ALA A 122 28.71 -4.41 7.68
N GLN A 123 29.18 -5.60 8.08
CA GLN A 123 28.74 -6.87 7.50
C GLN A 123 27.25 -7.10 7.73
N GLU A 124 26.76 -6.96 8.96
CA GLU A 124 25.33 -7.12 9.27
C GLU A 124 24.47 -6.12 8.49
N SER A 125 24.93 -4.87 8.33
CA SER A 125 24.23 -3.88 7.49
C SER A 125 24.21 -4.30 6.02
N LEU A 126 25.30 -4.85 5.50
CA LEU A 126 25.39 -5.29 4.11
C LEU A 126 24.48 -6.49 3.83
N GLU A 127 24.43 -7.45 4.76
CA GLU A 127 23.52 -8.60 4.67
C GLU A 127 22.06 -8.17 4.60
N VAL A 128 21.65 -7.19 5.42
CA VAL A 128 20.29 -6.63 5.37
C VAL A 128 20.02 -5.93 4.05
N VAL A 129 20.95 -5.13 3.53
CA VAL A 129 20.80 -4.46 2.24
C VAL A 129 20.59 -5.49 1.14
N ASN A 130 21.41 -6.53 1.08
CA ASN A 130 21.28 -7.60 0.08
C ASN A 130 19.95 -8.36 0.20
N TRP A 131 19.58 -8.74 1.43
CA TRP A 131 18.30 -9.40 1.69
C TRP A 131 17.10 -8.51 1.32
N SER A 132 17.19 -7.19 1.54
CA SER A 132 16.09 -6.26 1.24
C SER A 132 15.76 -6.20 -0.25
N VAL A 133 16.74 -6.45 -1.14
CA VAL A 133 16.52 -6.56 -2.59
C VAL A 133 15.57 -7.72 -2.90
N GLU A 134 15.84 -8.88 -2.30
CA GLU A 134 15.02 -10.09 -2.47
C GLU A 134 13.66 -9.94 -1.79
N ALA A 135 13.61 -9.25 -0.65
CA ALA A 135 12.34 -8.94 0.03
C ALA A 135 11.42 -8.07 -0.86
N VAL A 136 11.94 -7.02 -1.51
CA VAL A 136 11.15 -6.18 -2.42
C VAL A 136 10.68 -6.96 -3.65
N LYS A 137 11.52 -7.83 -4.23
CA LYS A 137 11.12 -8.72 -5.34
C LYS A 137 10.01 -9.68 -4.92
N SER A 138 10.17 -10.34 -3.76
CA SER A 138 9.17 -11.24 -3.19
C SER A 138 7.85 -10.53 -2.93
N LEU A 139 7.90 -9.31 -2.39
CA LEU A 139 6.72 -8.46 -2.21
C LEU A 139 6.02 -8.18 -3.55
N SER A 140 6.76 -7.77 -4.59
CA SER A 140 6.18 -7.51 -5.92
C SER A 140 5.42 -8.73 -6.43
N SER A 141 6.05 -9.91 -6.37
CA SER A 141 5.41 -11.16 -6.82
C SER A 141 4.16 -11.51 -6.00
N LYS A 142 4.20 -11.34 -4.68
CA LYS A 142 3.03 -11.54 -3.80
C LYS A 142 1.89 -10.57 -4.11
N LEU A 143 2.20 -9.34 -4.54
CA LEU A 143 1.23 -8.32 -4.85
C LEU A 143 0.61 -8.45 -6.24
N GLU A 144 1.24 -9.15 -7.19
CA GLU A 144 0.71 -9.35 -8.55
C GLU A 144 -0.73 -9.87 -8.54
N LYS A 145 -1.04 -10.86 -7.69
CA LYS A 145 -2.40 -11.42 -7.58
C LYS A 145 -3.46 -10.42 -7.10
N TYR A 146 -3.03 -9.33 -6.45
CA TYR A 146 -3.90 -8.30 -5.90
C TYR A 146 -3.97 -7.03 -6.75
N LEU A 147 -3.02 -6.86 -7.67
CA LEU A 147 -2.89 -5.68 -8.53
C LEU A 147 -3.30 -5.97 -9.98
N ASN A 148 -3.24 -7.21 -10.45
CA ASN A 148 -3.65 -7.59 -11.82
C ASN A 148 -5.16 -7.94 -11.92
N MET A 149 -6.01 -7.37 -11.05
CA MET A 149 -7.45 -7.64 -10.98
C MET A 149 -8.30 -6.75 -11.89
#